data_AF-A0A7S2YHN4-F1
#
_entry.id   AF-A0A7S2YHN4-F1
#
_cell.length_a   1.000
_cell.length_b   1.000
_cell.length_c   1.000
_cell.angle_alpha   90.00
_cell.angle_beta   90.00
_cell.angle_gamma   90.00
#
_symmetry.space_group_name_H-M   'P 1'
#
loop_
_entity.id
_entity.type
_entity.pdbx_description
1 polymer ?
#
loop_
_entity_poly.entity_id
_entity_poly.type
_entity_poly.pdbx_seq_one_letter_code
_entity_poly.pdbx_strand_id
1 'polypeptide(L)'
;MPKKKHTFVHTANGMMKTLSLYFCFLTAATAYDVPLEKAIPPLMDPKPEVPRITNRVFLEIHADAEHDTDLEEEMTNKVVIGLFGEIAPKAVHNFVSLVKCDQGRGALSGKPLCYKNSIFHRIIPNLLIQGGDFTNGDGTGGGTIYDGV
;
A
#
# COMPACT_ATOMS: atom_id res chain seq x y z
N MET A 1 -27.06 -9.63 -1.48
CA MET A 1 -25.89 -10.51 -1.25
C MET A 1 -24.96 -9.81 -0.27
N PRO A 2 -24.62 -10.40 0.89
CA PRO A 2 -23.69 -9.76 1.81
C PRO A 2 -22.30 -9.77 1.14
N LYS A 3 -21.67 -8.60 1.03
CA LYS A 3 -20.29 -8.46 0.57
C LYS A 3 -19.41 -9.21 1.58
N LYS A 4 -18.96 -10.42 1.25
CA LYS A 4 -18.01 -11.15 2.07
C LYS A 4 -16.73 -10.32 2.12
N LYS A 5 -16.43 -9.75 3.30
CA LYS A 5 -15.14 -9.14 3.58
C LYS A 5 -14.16 -10.30 3.71
N HIS A 6 -13.44 -10.59 2.64
CA HIS A 6 -12.43 -11.63 2.61
C HIS A 6 -11.09 -11.00 2.96
N THR A 7 -10.47 -11.48 4.03
CA THR A 7 -9.13 -11.06 4.46
C THR A 7 -8.23 -12.29 4.56
N PHE A 8 -7.76 -12.86 3.44
CA PHE A 8 -6.81 -14.02 3.39
C PHE A 8 -6.12 -14.15 2.01
N VAL A 9 -5.09 -14.97 1.68
CA VAL A 9 -3.74 -15.42 2.14
C VAL A 9 -3.10 -16.11 0.89
N HIS A 10 -1.78 -16.03 0.65
CA HIS A 10 -1.03 -17.16 0.04
C HIS A 10 0.47 -17.13 0.39
N THR A 11 0.98 -18.27 0.86
CA THR A 11 2.39 -18.67 0.77
C THR A 11 2.50 -19.81 -0.23
N ALA A 12 3.28 -19.64 -1.29
CA ALA A 12 3.97 -20.73 -1.95
C ALA A 12 5.38 -20.32 -2.34
N ASN A 13 6.28 -21.25 -2.10
CA ASN A 13 7.70 -21.23 -2.41
C ASN A 13 7.95 -20.74 -3.84
N GLY A 14 8.70 -19.65 -3.99
CA GLY A 14 9.03 -19.15 -5.31
C GLY A 14 9.56 -17.73 -5.31
N MET A 15 10.79 -17.54 -4.85
CA MET A 15 11.72 -16.58 -5.43
C MET A 15 11.19 -15.14 -5.67
N MET A 16 10.73 -14.42 -4.64
CA MET A 16 10.56 -12.96 -4.75
C MET A 16 11.84 -12.23 -4.33
N LYS A 17 12.80 -12.19 -5.25
CA LYS A 17 13.74 -11.06 -5.33
C LYS A 17 13.19 -10.14 -6.42
N THR A 18 13.06 -8.84 -6.14
CA THR A 18 12.93 -7.76 -7.15
C THR A 18 11.52 -7.33 -7.62
N LEU A 19 10.46 -7.39 -6.80
CA LEU A 19 9.13 -6.83 -7.17
C LEU A 19 8.69 -5.58 -6.39
N SER A 20 9.58 -4.95 -5.62
CA SER A 20 9.22 -3.78 -4.79
C SER A 20 9.30 -2.42 -5.51
N LEU A 21 9.75 -2.35 -6.77
CA LEU A 21 10.00 -1.07 -7.45
C LEU A 21 9.06 -0.76 -8.63
N TYR A 22 8.33 -1.75 -9.14
CA TYR A 22 7.47 -1.55 -10.32
C TYR A 22 6.19 -0.75 -10.01
N PHE A 23 5.78 -0.70 -8.74
CA PHE A 23 4.51 -0.11 -8.32
C PHE A 23 4.50 1.43 -8.32
N CYS A 24 5.66 2.09 -8.27
CA CYS A 24 5.75 3.55 -8.46
C CYS A 24 5.68 3.98 -9.93
N PHE A 25 5.97 3.09 -10.88
CA PHE A 25 5.98 3.45 -12.31
C PHE A 25 4.60 3.37 -12.96
N LEU A 26 3.72 2.47 -12.52
CA LEU A 26 2.40 2.31 -13.13
C LEU A 26 1.46 3.48 -12.84
N THR A 27 1.54 4.11 -11.66
CA THR A 27 0.76 5.32 -11.37
C THR A 27 1.22 6.52 -12.19
N ALA A 28 2.51 6.59 -12.55
CA ALA A 28 3.02 7.59 -13.48
C ALA A 28 2.58 7.30 -14.93
N ALA A 29 2.58 6.03 -15.35
CA ALA A 29 2.25 5.66 -16.73
C ALA A 29 0.77 5.85 -17.09
N THR A 30 -0.16 5.84 -16.14
CA THR A 30 -1.58 6.14 -16.42
C THR A 30 -1.90 7.64 -16.47
N ALA A 31 -0.95 8.51 -16.08
CA ALA A 31 -1.10 9.97 -16.17
C ALA A 31 -0.68 10.51 -17.55
N TYR A 32 -0.03 9.69 -18.38
CA TYR A 32 0.39 10.02 -19.73
C TYR A 32 -0.05 8.84 -20.61
N ASP A 33 -1.00 9.00 -21.53
CA ASP A 33 -1.51 7.91 -22.41
C ASP A 33 -0.39 7.23 -23.24
N VAL A 34 0.40 6.35 -22.61
CA VAL A 34 1.48 5.60 -23.24
C VAL A 34 0.98 4.18 -23.54
N PRO A 35 1.01 3.74 -24.80
CA PRO A 35 0.62 2.38 -25.18
C PRO A 35 1.43 1.33 -24.42
N LEU A 36 0.75 0.28 -23.92
CA LEU A 36 1.31 -0.75 -23.04
C LEU A 36 2.57 -1.45 -23.62
N GLU A 37 2.67 -1.59 -24.95
CA GLU A 37 3.85 -2.15 -25.64
C GLU A 37 5.07 -1.22 -25.63
N LYS A 38 4.88 0.10 -25.52
CA LYS A 38 5.95 1.09 -25.31
C LYS A 38 6.27 1.30 -23.82
N ALA A 39 5.41 0.81 -22.93
CA ALA A 39 5.58 0.87 -21.48
C ALA A 39 6.44 -0.29 -20.92
N ILE A 40 6.82 -1.26 -21.76
CA ILE A 40 7.87 -2.23 -21.44
C ILE A 40 9.19 -1.55 -21.79
N PRO A 41 9.96 -1.03 -20.81
CA PRO A 41 11.26 -0.46 -21.14
C PRO A 41 12.13 -1.54 -21.80
N PRO A 42 12.85 -1.23 -22.89
CA PRO A 42 13.93 -2.11 -23.35
C PRO A 42 14.82 -2.36 -22.14
N LEU A 43 15.19 -3.62 -21.85
CA LEU A 43 16.03 -4.03 -20.73
C LEU A 43 17.03 -2.91 -20.40
N MET A 44 16.71 -2.10 -19.38
CA MET A 44 17.45 -0.89 -19.07
C MET A 44 18.72 -1.33 -18.38
N ASP A 45 19.76 -1.54 -19.18
CA ASP A 45 21.14 -1.48 -18.73
C ASP A 45 21.67 -0.07 -19.03
N PRO A 46 22.16 0.65 -18.00
CA PRO A 46 22.52 0.13 -16.68
C PRO A 46 21.31 0.02 -15.73
N LYS A 47 21.32 -1.05 -14.93
CA LYS A 47 20.42 -1.29 -13.80
C LYS A 47 20.21 0.02 -13.01
N PRO A 48 18.97 0.50 -12.81
CA PRO A 48 18.73 1.73 -12.08
C PRO A 48 19.32 1.60 -10.67
N GLU A 49 20.14 2.58 -10.30
CA GLU A 49 20.67 2.68 -8.94
C GLU A 49 19.49 2.81 -7.97
N VAL A 50 19.45 1.97 -6.94
CA VAL A 50 18.35 1.98 -5.98
C VAL A 50 18.42 3.29 -5.19
N PRO A 51 17.37 4.15 -5.24
CA PRO A 51 17.41 5.41 -4.52
C PRO A 51 17.62 5.21 -3.03
N ARG A 52 18.28 6.16 -2.38
CA ARG A 52 18.53 6.13 -0.94
C ARG A 52 17.20 6.10 -0.16
N ILE A 53 17.08 5.18 0.78
CA ILE A 53 15.99 5.16 1.75
C ILE A 53 16.22 6.30 2.75
N THR A 54 15.28 7.24 2.84
CA THR A 54 15.34 8.38 3.76
C THR A 54 14.50 8.15 5.02
N ASN A 55 13.43 7.35 4.90
CA ASN A 55 12.51 7.07 6.00
C ASN A 55 12.17 5.59 6.03
N ARG A 56 11.87 5.08 7.22
CA ARG A 56 11.35 3.73 7.42
C ARG A 56 10.11 3.80 8.30
N VAL A 57 9.09 3.07 7.91
CA VAL A 57 7.88 2.86 8.72
C VAL A 57 7.56 1.38 8.77
N PHE A 58 6.69 0.98 9.69
CA PHE A 58 6.17 -0.36 9.71
C PHE A 58 4.65 -0.36 9.79
N LEU A 59 4.05 -1.41 9.25
CA LEU A 59 2.65 -1.74 9.42
C LEU A 59 2.57 -3.08 10.17
N GLU A 60 1.78 -3.11 11.23
CA GLU A 60 1.33 -4.36 11.84
C GLU A 60 0.08 -4.81 11.10
N ILE A 61 0.15 -6.01 10.53
CA ILE A 61 -0.90 -6.61 9.73
C ILE A 61 -1.47 -7.76 10.53
N HIS A 62 -2.77 -7.67 10.79
CA HIS A 62 -3.57 -8.70 11.42
C HIS A 62 -4.36 -9.42 10.34
N ALA A 63 -4.33 -10.74 10.38
CA ALA A 63 -5.20 -11.59 9.59
C ALA A 63 -5.99 -12.48 10.54
N ASP A 64 -7.29 -12.60 10.30
CA ASP A 64 -8.10 -13.62 10.96
C ASP A 64 -7.58 -15.01 10.55
N ALA A 65 -7.93 -16.07 11.27
CA ALA A 65 -7.65 -17.46 10.87
C ALA A 65 -8.86 -18.02 10.10
N GLU A 66 -8.65 -18.81 9.05
CA GLU A 66 -9.74 -19.51 8.37
C GLU A 66 -10.32 -20.58 9.31
N HIS A 67 -11.64 -20.59 9.44
CA HIS A 67 -12.43 -21.58 10.19
C HIS A 67 -12.20 -23.01 9.65
N ASP A 68 -11.40 -23.81 10.34
CA ASP A 68 -11.60 -25.27 10.43
C ASP A 68 -10.96 -25.93 11.68
N THR A 69 -10.45 -25.15 12.63
CA THR A 69 -9.94 -25.66 13.91
C THR A 69 -10.36 -24.72 15.02
N ASP A 70 -10.83 -25.25 16.16
CA ASP A 70 -11.31 -24.53 17.35
C ASP A 70 -10.22 -23.68 18.07
N LEU A 71 -9.22 -23.17 17.34
CA LEU A 71 -8.12 -22.36 17.80
C LEU A 71 -8.08 -21.08 16.96
N GLU A 72 -8.65 -20.01 17.52
CA GLU A 72 -8.54 -18.64 16.99
C GLU A 72 -7.17 -18.06 17.36
N GLU A 73 -6.12 -18.41 16.62
CA GLU A 73 -4.82 -17.74 16.77
C GLU A 73 -4.71 -16.54 15.81
N GLU A 74 -4.60 -15.34 16.38
CA GLU A 74 -4.44 -14.09 15.63
C GLU A 74 -2.99 -13.96 15.12
N MET A 75 -2.79 -14.08 13.81
CA MET A 75 -1.47 -13.96 13.20
C MET A 75 -1.10 -12.50 12.96
N THR A 76 -0.23 -11.96 13.81
CA THR A 76 0.30 -10.59 13.66
C THR A 76 1.64 -10.61 12.94
N ASN A 77 1.73 -9.92 11.80
CA ASN A 77 2.97 -9.80 11.02
C ASN A 77 3.39 -8.34 10.85
N LYS A 78 4.69 -8.08 10.92
CA LYS A 78 5.27 -6.73 10.77
C LYS A 78 5.89 -6.55 9.38
N VAL A 79 5.38 -5.61 8.62
CA VAL A 79 5.95 -5.22 7.31
C VAL A 79 6.69 -3.90 7.46
N VAL A 80 8.00 -3.90 7.15
CA VAL A 80 8.84 -2.69 7.18
C VAL A 80 8.99 -2.12 5.77
N ILE A 81 8.66 -0.84 5.61
CA ILE A 81 8.66 -0.15 4.32
C ILE A 81 9.73 0.94 4.34
N GLY A 82 10.66 0.88 3.39
CA GLY A 82 11.60 1.96 3.09
C GLY A 82 11.00 2.95 2.10
N LEU A 83 11.15 4.23 2.37
CA LEU A 83 10.57 5.31 1.57
C LEU A 83 11.67 6.22 0.99
N PHE A 84 11.46 6.71 -0.22
CA PHE A 84 12.42 7.52 -0.98
C PHE A 84 12.05 9.01 -0.93
N GLY A 85 12.25 9.65 0.23
CA GLY A 85 11.84 11.03 0.49
C GLY A 85 12.65 12.08 -0.27
N GLU A 86 13.87 11.76 -0.70
CA GLU A 86 14.65 12.62 -1.61
C GLU A 86 14.02 12.67 -3.02
N ILE A 87 13.35 11.59 -3.44
CA ILE A 87 12.71 11.49 -4.77
C ILE A 87 11.27 12.02 -4.72
N ALA A 88 10.51 11.65 -3.68
CA ALA A 88 9.08 11.96 -3.57
C ALA A 88 8.73 12.57 -2.19
N PRO A 89 9.27 13.75 -1.85
CA PRO A 89 9.19 14.31 -0.49
C PRO A 89 7.75 14.50 0.00
N LYS A 90 6.85 15.02 -0.84
CA LYS A 90 5.43 15.22 -0.46
C LYS A 90 4.70 13.90 -0.26
N ALA A 91 4.91 12.92 -1.14
CA ALA A 91 4.26 11.61 -1.03
C ALA A 91 4.74 10.85 0.23
N VAL A 92 6.06 10.89 0.49
CA VAL A 92 6.64 10.29 1.68
C VAL A 92 6.16 10.98 2.94
N HIS A 93 6.08 12.31 2.96
CA HIS A 93 5.55 13.04 4.10
C HIS A 93 4.09 12.65 4.38
N ASN A 94 3.22 12.65 3.37
CA ASN A 94 1.84 12.20 3.50
C ASN A 94 1.74 10.77 4.07
N PHE A 95 2.46 9.82 3.48
CA PHE A 95 2.41 8.42 3.90
C PHE A 95 2.89 8.23 5.35
N VAL A 96 4.03 8.84 5.71
CA VAL A 96 4.55 8.77 7.09
C VAL A 96 3.56 9.35 8.10
N SER A 97 2.95 10.49 7.79
CA SER A 97 1.97 11.13 8.68
C SER A 97 0.71 10.28 8.85
N LEU A 98 0.20 9.65 7.78
CA LEU A 98 -0.95 8.74 7.85
C LEU A 98 -0.63 7.44 8.61
N VAL A 99 0.61 6.95 8.56
CA VAL A 99 1.05 5.81 9.39
C VAL A 99 1.16 6.22 10.86
N LYS A 100 1.68 7.41 11.16
CA LYS A 100 1.80 7.94 12.53
C LYS A 100 0.46 8.34 13.15
N CYS A 101 -0.54 8.64 12.33
CA CYS A 101 -1.85 9.12 12.76
C CYS A 101 -1.79 10.42 13.59
N ASP A 102 -0.88 11.33 13.22
CA ASP A 102 -0.57 12.56 13.99
C ASP A 102 -1.19 13.84 13.41
N GLN A 103 -1.98 13.75 12.33
CA GLN A 103 -2.59 14.90 11.65
C GLN A 103 -4.06 15.16 12.03
N GLY A 104 -4.60 14.42 13.01
CA GLY A 104 -5.98 14.60 13.44
C GLY A 104 -6.99 14.12 12.41
N ARG A 105 -7.95 14.99 12.03
CA ARG A 105 -9.06 14.66 11.11
C ARG A 105 -8.94 15.47 9.82
N GLY A 106 -9.24 14.83 8.70
CA GLY A 106 -9.20 15.48 7.39
C GLY A 106 -10.33 16.50 7.26
N ALA A 107 -10.03 17.68 6.72
CA ALA A 107 -11.00 18.77 6.59
C ALA A 107 -12.18 18.39 5.69
N LEU A 108 -11.93 17.64 4.61
CA LEU A 108 -12.95 17.23 3.65
C LEU A 108 -13.71 15.98 4.09
N SER A 109 -13.00 14.95 4.56
CA SER A 109 -13.61 13.67 4.91
C SER A 109 -14.25 13.66 6.30
N GLY A 110 -13.84 14.59 7.17
CA GLY A 110 -14.22 14.60 8.59
C GLY A 110 -13.77 13.36 9.36
N LYS A 111 -12.96 12.48 8.77
CA LYS A 111 -12.49 11.22 9.36
C LYS A 111 -11.02 11.33 9.78
N PRO A 112 -10.55 10.50 10.74
CA PRO A 112 -9.16 10.51 11.15
C PRO A 112 -8.22 10.25 9.96
N LEU A 113 -7.16 11.05 9.83
CA LEU A 113 -6.10 10.87 8.84
C LEU A 113 -5.12 9.81 9.35
N CYS A 114 -5.52 8.54 9.25
CA CYS A 114 -4.84 7.45 9.94
C CYS A 114 -5.07 6.11 9.24
N TYR A 115 -3.99 5.35 9.00
CA TYR A 115 -4.09 4.00 8.46
C TYR A 115 -4.40 2.92 9.51
N LYS A 116 -4.28 3.24 10.81
CA LYS A 116 -4.63 2.28 11.86
C LYS A 116 -6.09 1.83 11.70
N ASN A 117 -6.32 0.52 11.77
CA ASN A 117 -7.62 -0.13 11.56
C ASN A 117 -8.19 0.01 10.13
N SER A 118 -7.40 0.49 9.16
CA SER A 118 -7.76 0.39 7.74
C SER A 118 -7.48 -1.01 7.21
N ILE A 119 -8.19 -1.40 6.14
CA ILE A 119 -8.07 -2.74 5.55
C ILE A 119 -7.45 -2.71 4.15
N PHE A 120 -6.87 -3.83 3.75
CA PHE A 120 -6.54 -4.10 2.35
C PHE A 120 -7.80 -4.57 1.62
N HIS A 121 -8.54 -3.64 1.03
CA HIS A 121 -9.84 -3.91 0.41
C HIS A 121 -9.75 -4.62 -0.94
N ARG A 122 -8.55 -4.72 -1.54
CA ARG A 122 -8.34 -5.41 -2.81
C ARG A 122 -7.03 -6.18 -2.80
N ILE A 123 -7.15 -7.50 -2.94
CA ILE A 123 -6.02 -8.44 -3.01
C ILE A 123 -6.16 -9.21 -4.32
N ILE A 124 -5.17 -9.10 -5.19
CA ILE A 124 -5.07 -9.90 -6.42
C ILE A 124 -3.82 -10.77 -6.29
N PRO A 125 -3.98 -12.11 -6.14
CA PRO A 125 -2.86 -13.02 -5.98
C PRO A 125 -1.81 -12.83 -7.07
N ASN A 126 -0.54 -12.88 -6.67
CA ASN A 126 0.63 -12.72 -7.57
C ASN A 126 0.71 -11.38 -8.29
N LEU A 127 -0.11 -10.39 -7.92
CA LEU A 127 -0.14 -9.10 -8.57
C LEU A 127 -0.03 -7.94 -7.58
N LEU A 128 -1.03 -7.76 -6.71
CA LEU A 128 -1.10 -6.57 -5.85
C LEU A 128 -1.89 -6.80 -4.57
N ILE A 129 -1.51 -6.05 -3.55
CA ILE A 129 -2.29 -5.81 -2.34
C ILE A 129 -2.53 -4.30 -2.27
N GLN A 130 -3.78 -3.88 -2.18
CA GLN A 130 -4.19 -2.49 -2.16
C GLN A 130 -5.03 -2.20 -0.91
N GLY A 131 -4.66 -1.13 -0.21
CA GLY A 131 -5.32 -0.62 0.98
C GLY A 131 -5.27 0.90 1.01
N GLY A 132 -5.31 1.49 2.20
CA GLY A 132 -5.18 2.94 2.38
C GLY A 132 -6.50 3.74 2.27
N ASP A 133 -7.62 3.06 1.99
CA ASP A 133 -8.95 3.64 2.16
C ASP A 133 -9.40 3.47 3.63
N PHE A 134 -9.06 4.45 4.46
CA PHE A 134 -9.45 4.51 5.87
C PHE A 134 -10.83 5.16 6.08
N THR A 135 -11.51 5.59 5.01
CA THR A 135 -12.82 6.23 5.13
C THR A 135 -13.95 5.26 4.83
N ASN A 136 -13.94 4.61 3.68
CA ASN A 136 -15.01 3.73 3.23
C ASN A 136 -14.60 2.26 3.25
N GLY A 137 -13.29 1.99 3.17
CA GLY A 137 -12.74 0.64 3.18
C GLY A 137 -13.11 -0.20 1.96
N ASP A 138 -13.51 0.42 0.85
CA ASP A 138 -13.91 -0.27 -0.39
C ASP A 138 -13.16 0.24 -1.63
N GLY A 139 -12.27 1.22 -1.45
CA GLY A 139 -11.45 1.81 -2.50
C GLY A 139 -12.03 3.09 -3.09
N THR A 140 -13.23 3.52 -2.66
CA THR A 140 -13.85 4.79 -3.10
C THR A 140 -13.44 5.98 -2.23
N GLY A 141 -12.78 5.73 -1.10
CA GLY A 141 -12.45 6.71 -0.10
C GLY A 141 -10.96 7.05 0.03
N GLY A 142 -10.54 7.28 1.26
CA GLY A 142 -9.23 7.82 1.62
C GLY A 142 -9.21 9.34 1.77
N GLY A 143 -8.00 9.88 1.86
CA GLY A 143 -7.73 11.31 2.02
C GLY A 143 -6.24 11.56 2.19
N THR A 144 -5.84 12.82 2.12
CA THR A 144 -4.46 13.26 2.32
C THR A 144 -4.35 14.26 3.46
N ILE A 145 -3.14 14.43 3.98
CA ILE A 145 -2.85 15.46 4.99
C ILE A 145 -2.90 16.88 4.43
N TYR A 146 -3.02 17.01 3.11
CA TYR A 146 -3.08 18.28 2.40
C TYR A 146 -4.52 18.70 2.07
N ASP A 147 -5.51 17.86 2.39
CA ASP A 147 -6.91 18.16 2.14
C ASP A 147 -7.35 19.38 2.96
N GLY A 148 -7.62 20.50 2.27
CA GLY A 148 -8.06 21.75 2.90
C GLY A 148 -6.97 22.76 3.25
N VAL A 149 -5.73 22.54 2.81
CA VAL A 149 -4.64 23.54 2.82
C VAL A 149 -4.69 24.40 1.57
#